data_AF-A0A1I4ZG89-F1
#
_entry.id   AF-A0A1I4ZG89-F1
#
_cell.length_a   1.000
_cell.length_b   1.000
_cell.length_c   1.000
_cell.angle_alpha   90.00
_cell.angle_beta   90.00
_cell.angle_gamma   90.00
#
_symmetry.space_group_name_H-M   'P 1'
#
loop_
_entity.id
_entity.type
_entity.pdbx_description
1 polymer ?
#
loop_
_entity_poly.entity_id
_entity_poly.type
_entity_poly.pdbx_seq_one_letter_code
_entity_poly.pdbx_strand_id
1 'polypeptide(L)'
;MTVSNEAPARLHLAFERWCTSGRRQSPTTWRCATWKKWIGDDRLPTTPTIDRGDAEVAARAATDSDEQAIRAFVTAMAWGYGRVGYGAWRTRRILDHSGDAAGPRLRAVAEAAHHGPEAAFAAMAAAPLPYLGPAFGTKYIYFCTAAVRDQHDGRTAPVLDQVVRRWLARHAGLRLAGTWSTRQYGLYLDRLESWGTLLGIPSDQVEELVFLDQRASDGGYRSADLTVESDPHGEALVALDDLRTAVAVLDPFTSDAAEDPLQQIRQLIDTAVTRS
;
A
#
# COMPACT_ATOMS: atom_id res chain seq x y z
N MET A 1 16.92 -16.36 -18.94
CA MET A 1 15.60 -16.97 -18.73
C MET A 1 14.57 -16.00 -19.28
N THR A 2 13.93 -16.37 -20.39
CA THR A 2 12.85 -15.60 -21.03
C THR A 2 11.59 -15.79 -20.19
N VAL A 3 11.16 -14.76 -19.48
CA VAL A 3 9.91 -14.81 -18.70
C VAL A 3 8.77 -14.66 -19.71
N SER A 4 7.94 -15.69 -19.89
CA SER A 4 6.79 -15.66 -20.81
C SER A 4 5.92 -14.42 -20.57
N ASN A 5 5.45 -13.78 -21.63
CA ASN A 5 4.51 -12.65 -21.58
C ASN A 5 3.04 -13.08 -21.51
N GLU A 6 2.78 -14.39 -21.47
CA GLU A 6 1.43 -14.91 -21.31
C GLU A 6 0.84 -14.54 -19.94
N ALA A 7 -0.47 -14.27 -19.93
CA ALA A 7 -1.24 -14.13 -18.70
C ALA A 7 -1.34 -15.50 -18.00
N PRO A 8 -1.02 -15.60 -16.69
CA PRO A 8 -1.19 -16.84 -15.96
C PRO A 8 -2.64 -17.33 -16.01
N ALA A 9 -2.87 -18.64 -16.05
CA ALA A 9 -4.22 -19.23 -16.01
C ALA A 9 -5.05 -18.71 -14.82
N ARG A 10 -4.40 -18.44 -13.68
CA ARG A 10 -5.07 -17.86 -12.50
C ARG A 10 -5.65 -16.47 -12.78
N LEU A 11 -4.99 -15.65 -13.59
CA LEU A 11 -5.48 -14.32 -13.96
C LEU A 11 -6.76 -14.40 -14.80
N HIS A 12 -6.80 -15.33 -15.77
CA HIS A 12 -8.01 -15.57 -16.57
C HIS A 12 -9.20 -15.99 -15.69
N LEU A 13 -8.98 -16.93 -14.76
CA LEU A 13 -10.03 -17.35 -13.81
C LEU A 13 -10.50 -16.21 -12.91
N ALA A 14 -9.58 -15.34 -12.46
CA ALA A 14 -9.94 -14.16 -11.66
C ALA A 14 -10.78 -13.17 -12.49
N PHE A 15 -10.40 -12.95 -13.74
CA PHE A 15 -11.10 -12.06 -14.67
C PHE A 15 -12.53 -12.54 -14.97
N GLU A 16 -12.73 -13.83 -15.24
CA GLU A 16 -14.06 -14.41 -15.46
C GLU A 16 -15.00 -14.22 -14.25
N ARG A 17 -14.49 -14.47 -13.04
CA ARG A 17 -15.25 -14.26 -11.80
C ARG A 17 -15.63 -12.79 -11.62
N TRP A 18 -14.70 -11.89 -11.89
CA TRP A 18 -14.89 -10.45 -11.74
C TRP A 18 -15.89 -9.88 -12.74
N CYS A 19 -15.88 -10.36 -13.97
CA CYS A 19 -16.91 -10.04 -14.96
C CYS A 19 -18.30 -10.52 -14.50
N THR A 20 -18.38 -11.68 -13.86
CA THR A 20 -19.65 -12.24 -13.36
C THR A 20 -20.18 -11.51 -12.12
N SER A 21 -19.30 -10.98 -11.26
CA SER A 21 -19.67 -10.30 -10.01
C SER A 21 -19.93 -8.79 -10.14
N GLY A 22 -19.83 -8.22 -11.35
CA GLY A 22 -20.22 -6.84 -11.63
C GLY A 22 -19.17 -5.76 -11.34
N ARG A 23 -17.89 -6.12 -11.30
CA ARG A 23 -16.72 -5.19 -11.24
C ARG A 23 -16.79 -4.10 -10.16
N ARG A 24 -16.90 -4.45 -8.87
CA ARG A 24 -16.96 -3.44 -7.78
C ARG A 24 -16.00 -3.73 -6.62
N GLN A 25 -15.20 -2.73 -6.27
CA GLN A 25 -14.55 -2.62 -4.96
C GLN A 25 -15.43 -1.76 -4.02
N SER A 26 -15.63 -2.24 -2.79
CA SER A 26 -16.41 -1.52 -1.78
C SER A 26 -15.62 -0.34 -1.18
N PRO A 27 -16.30 0.75 -0.76
CA PRO A 27 -15.65 1.86 -0.06
C PRO A 27 -14.88 1.43 1.19
N THR A 28 -13.76 2.10 1.48
CA THR A 28 -12.95 1.80 2.66
C THR A 28 -13.45 2.58 3.88
N THR A 29 -13.87 1.89 4.93
CA THR A 29 -14.07 2.52 6.25
C THR A 29 -12.72 2.71 6.95
N TRP A 30 -12.51 3.87 7.56
CA TRP A 30 -11.28 4.19 8.30
C TRP A 30 -11.59 4.70 9.71
N ARG A 31 -10.62 4.59 10.63
CA ARG A 31 -10.79 4.99 12.04
C ARG A 31 -10.62 6.51 12.21
N CYS A 32 -11.61 7.29 11.76
CA CYS A 32 -11.57 8.76 11.75
C CYS A 32 -11.05 9.38 13.08
N ALA A 33 -11.55 8.92 14.23
CA ALA A 33 -11.09 9.41 15.54
C ALA A 33 -9.59 9.17 15.81
N THR A 34 -9.07 8.01 15.45
CA THR A 34 -7.63 7.69 15.59
C THR A 34 -6.81 8.59 14.68
N TRP A 35 -7.23 8.76 13.43
CA TRP A 35 -6.52 9.60 12.49
C TRP A 35 -6.54 11.08 12.88
N LYS A 36 -7.67 11.62 13.35
CA LYS A 36 -7.78 12.99 13.89
C LYS A 36 -6.77 13.22 15.01
N LYS A 37 -6.66 12.28 15.95
CA LYS A 37 -5.71 12.35 17.07
C LYS A 37 -4.25 12.50 16.63
N TRP A 38 -3.84 11.75 15.60
CA TRP A 38 -2.43 11.67 15.21
C TRP A 38 -2.03 12.66 14.11
N ILE A 39 -2.97 13.03 13.23
CA ILE A 39 -2.68 13.79 12.01
C ILE A 39 -3.19 15.23 12.09
N GLY A 40 -4.23 15.50 12.89
CA GLY A 40 -4.94 16.80 12.91
C GLY A 40 -6.12 16.81 11.94
N ASP A 41 -7.16 17.58 12.27
CA ASP A 41 -8.43 17.58 11.51
C ASP A 41 -8.32 18.34 10.18
N ASP A 42 -7.43 19.32 10.11
CA ASP A 42 -7.18 20.16 8.94
C ASP A 42 -6.58 19.41 7.75
N ARG A 43 -6.12 18.17 7.96
CA ARG A 43 -5.43 17.35 6.95
C ARG A 43 -6.22 16.12 6.52
N LEU A 44 -7.42 15.93 7.05
CA LEU A 44 -8.21 14.72 6.86
C LEU A 44 -9.41 14.92 5.94
N PRO A 45 -9.84 13.87 5.23
CA PRO A 45 -11.12 13.88 4.55
C PRO A 45 -12.28 14.04 5.54
N THR A 46 -13.33 14.72 5.11
CA THR A 46 -14.48 15.10 5.95
C THR A 46 -15.47 13.95 6.17
N THR A 47 -15.33 12.85 5.42
CA THR A 47 -16.24 11.70 5.42
C THR A 47 -15.67 10.50 6.21
N PRO A 48 -16.52 9.72 6.91
CA PRO A 48 -16.08 8.55 7.68
C PRO A 48 -15.69 7.34 6.82
N THR A 49 -15.94 7.41 5.51
CA THR A 49 -15.55 6.44 4.49
C THR A 49 -14.84 7.18 3.37
N ILE A 50 -13.78 6.59 2.84
CA ILE A 50 -13.07 7.13 1.68
C ILE A 50 -13.26 6.12 0.56
N ASP A 51 -13.95 6.54 -0.50
CA ASP A 51 -13.93 5.81 -1.75
C ASP A 51 -12.78 6.29 -2.65
N ARG A 52 -12.64 5.67 -3.84
CA ARG A 52 -11.60 6.09 -4.78
C ARG A 52 -11.82 7.52 -5.31
N GLY A 53 -13.08 7.93 -5.47
CA GLY A 53 -13.43 9.27 -5.93
C GLY A 53 -13.00 10.36 -4.94
N ASP A 54 -13.22 10.15 -3.65
CA ASP A 54 -12.77 11.06 -2.58
C ASP A 54 -11.24 11.27 -2.62
N ALA A 55 -10.49 10.18 -2.77
CA ALA A 55 -9.03 10.22 -2.84
C ALA A 55 -8.52 10.83 -4.15
N GLU A 56 -9.20 10.59 -5.27
CA GLU A 56 -8.91 11.24 -6.56
C GLU A 56 -9.16 12.76 -6.49
N VAL A 57 -10.22 13.21 -5.82
CA VAL A 57 -10.49 14.65 -5.62
C VAL A 57 -9.36 15.30 -4.82
N ALA A 58 -8.93 14.68 -3.72
CA ALA A 58 -7.79 15.19 -2.94
C ALA A 58 -6.51 15.22 -3.79
N ALA A 59 -6.24 14.18 -4.58
CA ALA A 59 -5.06 14.11 -5.43
C ALA A 59 -5.07 15.15 -6.57
N ARG A 60 -6.24 15.55 -7.07
CA ARG A 60 -6.37 16.60 -8.08
C ARG A 60 -5.89 17.97 -7.58
N ALA A 61 -6.06 18.25 -6.30
CA ALA A 61 -5.58 19.49 -5.67
C ALA A 61 -4.10 19.42 -5.25
N ALA A 62 -3.43 18.26 -5.37
CA ALA A 62 -2.09 18.06 -4.82
C ALA A 62 -1.00 18.96 -5.44
N THR A 63 -1.22 19.49 -6.65
CA THR A 63 -0.29 20.41 -7.32
C THR A 63 -0.53 21.88 -6.95
N ASP A 64 -1.64 22.20 -6.27
CA ASP A 64 -2.01 23.57 -5.90
C ASP A 64 -1.09 24.12 -4.81
N SER A 65 -0.74 23.29 -3.83
CA SER A 65 0.18 23.64 -2.75
C SER A 65 0.77 22.42 -2.05
N ASP A 66 1.82 22.65 -1.27
CA ASP A 66 2.49 21.63 -0.47
C ASP A 66 1.54 21.03 0.59
N GLU A 67 0.66 21.85 1.17
CA GLU A 67 -0.37 21.42 2.10
C GLU A 67 -1.41 20.51 1.44
N GLN A 68 -1.81 20.81 0.20
CA GLN A 68 -2.73 19.96 -0.54
C GLN A 68 -2.08 18.64 -0.94
N ALA A 69 -0.79 18.65 -1.30
CA ALA A 69 -0.04 17.42 -1.52
C ALA A 69 0.00 16.53 -0.27
N ILE A 70 0.20 17.13 0.92
CA ILE A 70 0.13 16.43 2.21
C ILE A 70 -1.28 15.87 2.46
N ARG A 71 -2.34 16.65 2.21
CA ARG A 71 -3.74 16.19 2.36
C ARG A 71 -4.06 15.01 1.46
N ALA A 72 -3.66 15.07 0.19
CA ALA A 72 -3.80 13.99 -0.76
C ALA A 72 -3.06 12.72 -0.31
N PHE A 73 -1.82 12.88 0.17
CA PHE A 73 -1.04 11.78 0.73
C PHE A 73 -1.71 11.14 1.94
N VAL A 74 -2.15 11.93 2.92
CA VAL A 74 -2.85 11.46 4.11
C VAL A 74 -4.14 10.72 3.73
N THR A 75 -4.88 11.23 2.74
CA THR A 75 -6.10 10.61 2.22
C THR A 75 -5.81 9.25 1.58
N ALA A 76 -4.76 9.17 0.76
CA ALA A 76 -4.29 7.91 0.17
C ALA A 76 -3.86 6.89 1.25
N MET A 77 -3.21 7.33 2.32
CA MET A 77 -2.83 6.46 3.44
C MET A 77 -4.06 5.99 4.23
N ALA A 78 -5.02 6.88 4.49
CA ALA A 78 -6.27 6.54 5.18
C ALA A 78 -7.08 5.52 4.40
N TRP A 79 -7.16 5.68 3.08
CA TRP A 79 -7.73 4.69 2.17
C TRP A 79 -6.95 3.36 2.21
N GLY A 80 -5.62 3.41 2.15
CA GLY A 80 -4.77 2.21 2.11
C GLY A 80 -4.75 1.39 3.39
N TYR A 81 -4.79 2.03 4.56
CA TYR A 81 -4.80 1.37 5.87
C TYR A 81 -6.22 0.97 6.32
N GLY A 82 -7.24 1.72 5.91
CA GLY A 82 -8.62 1.51 6.36
C GLY A 82 -8.73 1.44 7.88
N ARG A 83 -9.16 0.29 8.41
CA ARG A 83 -9.39 0.07 9.85
C ARG A 83 -8.14 -0.30 10.66
N VAL A 84 -6.98 -0.44 10.01
CA VAL A 84 -5.71 -0.81 10.68
C VAL A 84 -5.27 0.31 11.63
N GLY A 85 -5.15 -0.02 12.91
CA GLY A 85 -5.02 0.96 14.00
C GLY A 85 -3.73 1.80 13.99
N TYR A 86 -2.62 1.26 13.47
CA TYR A 86 -1.32 1.95 13.45
C TYR A 86 -1.11 2.83 12.20
N GLY A 87 -2.03 2.86 11.25
CA GLY A 87 -1.86 3.58 9.98
C GLY A 87 -1.64 5.09 10.17
N ALA A 88 -2.40 5.69 11.09
CA ALA A 88 -2.28 7.11 11.43
C ALA A 88 -0.90 7.44 12.05
N TRP A 89 -0.42 6.59 12.97
CA TRP A 89 0.91 6.75 13.56
C TRP A 89 2.03 6.61 12.52
N ARG A 90 1.96 5.59 11.64
CA ARG A 90 2.96 5.41 10.57
C ARG A 90 2.97 6.60 9.61
N THR A 91 1.79 7.11 9.25
CA THR A 91 1.66 8.30 8.41
C THR A 91 2.26 9.54 9.09
N ARG A 92 1.97 9.74 10.39
CA ARG A 92 2.57 10.84 11.17
C ARG A 92 4.08 10.73 11.22
N ARG A 93 4.61 9.53 11.47
CA ARG A 93 6.06 9.26 11.50
C ARG A 93 6.75 9.64 10.19
N ILE A 94 6.16 9.30 9.04
CA ILE A 94 6.69 9.67 7.72
C ILE A 94 6.78 11.19 7.59
N LEU A 95 5.70 11.91 7.94
CA LEU A 95 5.66 13.37 7.86
C LEU A 95 6.66 14.03 8.81
N ASP A 96 6.73 13.57 10.06
CA ASP A 96 7.63 14.13 11.08
C ASP A 96 9.11 13.99 10.69
N HIS A 97 9.51 12.83 10.20
CA HIS A 97 10.90 12.59 9.81
C HIS A 97 11.26 13.22 8.46
N SER A 98 10.27 13.51 7.63
CA SER A 98 10.46 14.27 6.40
C SER A 98 10.53 15.77 6.65
N GLY A 99 9.95 16.26 7.77
CA GLY A 99 9.87 17.67 8.12
C GLY A 99 9.28 18.51 7.00
N ASP A 100 9.82 19.71 6.81
CA ASP A 100 9.37 20.68 5.80
C ASP A 100 9.55 20.18 4.36
N ALA A 101 10.37 19.15 4.13
CA ALA A 101 10.57 18.58 2.80
C ALA A 101 9.41 17.66 2.36
N ALA A 102 8.50 17.26 3.26
CA ALA A 102 7.42 16.35 2.92
C ALA A 102 6.51 16.91 1.82
N GLY A 103 6.01 18.13 2.00
CA GLY A 103 5.09 18.79 1.09
C GLY A 103 5.66 18.98 -0.32
N PRO A 104 6.82 19.66 -0.48
CA PRO A 104 7.45 19.84 -1.79
C PRO A 104 7.73 18.54 -2.53
N ARG A 105 8.15 17.47 -1.81
CA ARG A 105 8.43 16.17 -2.43
C ARG A 105 7.16 15.47 -2.90
N LEU A 106 6.11 15.48 -2.08
CA LEU A 106 4.81 14.93 -2.46
C LEU A 106 4.23 15.68 -3.65
N ARG A 107 4.30 17.01 -3.63
CA ARG A 107 3.88 17.87 -4.74
C ARG A 107 4.63 17.55 -6.02
N ALA A 108 5.96 17.42 -5.97
CA ALA A 108 6.77 17.06 -7.13
C ALA A 108 6.37 15.69 -7.73
N VAL A 109 5.94 14.74 -6.90
CA VAL A 109 5.40 13.45 -7.37
C VAL A 109 4.04 13.63 -8.06
N ALA A 110 3.17 14.49 -7.53
CA ALA A 110 1.90 14.83 -8.17
C ALA A 110 2.11 15.57 -9.50
N GLU A 111 3.07 16.49 -9.58
CA GLU A 111 3.46 17.18 -10.81
C GLU A 111 4.01 16.18 -11.84
N ALA A 112 4.89 15.27 -11.41
CA ALA A 112 5.42 14.22 -12.27
C ALA A 112 4.35 13.24 -12.79
N ALA A 113 3.22 13.09 -12.09
CA ALA A 113 2.10 12.25 -12.53
C ALA A 113 1.45 12.73 -13.83
N HIS A 114 1.58 14.02 -14.18
CA HIS A 114 1.16 14.54 -15.48
C HIS A 114 1.97 13.94 -16.65
N HIS A 115 3.15 13.39 -16.38
CA HIS A 115 3.99 12.69 -17.35
C HIS A 115 3.86 11.17 -17.27
N GLY A 116 2.88 10.66 -16.51
CA GLY A 116 2.52 9.25 -16.43
C GLY A 116 3.10 8.48 -15.24
N PRO A 117 2.74 7.18 -15.12
CA PRO A 117 3.10 6.31 -13.99
C PRO A 117 4.61 6.22 -13.71
N GLU A 118 5.42 6.08 -14.76
CA GLU A 118 6.87 5.94 -14.65
C GLU A 118 7.51 7.20 -14.05
N ALA A 119 7.07 8.37 -14.52
CA ALA A 119 7.59 9.66 -14.08
C ALA A 119 7.27 9.91 -12.60
N ALA A 120 6.03 9.65 -12.18
CA ALA A 120 5.63 9.77 -10.78
C ALA A 120 6.40 8.80 -9.85
N PHE A 121 6.58 7.54 -10.27
CA PHE A 121 7.38 6.60 -9.50
C PHE A 121 8.85 7.01 -9.44
N ALA A 122 9.43 7.48 -10.54
CA ALA A 122 10.80 7.97 -10.59
C ALA A 122 11.01 9.19 -9.67
N ALA A 123 10.06 10.13 -9.63
CA ALA A 123 10.09 11.28 -8.73
C ALA A 123 10.14 10.85 -7.25
N MET A 124 9.30 9.89 -6.85
CA MET A 124 9.30 9.37 -5.48
C MET A 124 10.58 8.57 -5.17
N ALA A 125 11.07 7.79 -6.14
CA ALA A 125 12.30 7.00 -5.97
C ALA A 125 13.57 7.87 -5.89
N ALA A 126 13.58 9.04 -6.52
CA ALA A 126 14.71 9.97 -6.48
C ALA A 126 14.85 10.67 -5.11
N ALA A 127 13.74 10.92 -4.42
CA ALA A 127 13.70 11.57 -3.12
C ALA A 127 12.72 10.89 -2.15
N PRO A 128 12.95 9.62 -1.78
CA PRO A 128 11.99 8.86 -0.98
C PRO A 128 11.81 9.50 0.39
N LEU A 129 10.57 9.49 0.88
CA LEU A 129 10.27 9.91 2.23
C LEU A 129 10.72 8.82 3.23
N PRO A 130 11.39 9.16 4.34
CA PRO A 130 11.73 8.21 5.38
C PRO A 130 10.51 7.40 5.83
N TYR A 131 10.71 6.09 6.04
CA TYR A 131 9.67 5.12 6.44
C TYR A 131 8.54 4.89 5.42
N LEU A 132 8.54 5.57 4.27
CA LEU A 132 7.59 5.31 3.19
C LEU A 132 8.18 4.29 2.20
N GLY A 133 7.71 3.05 2.31
CA GLY A 133 8.00 2.01 1.33
C GLY A 133 7.09 2.07 0.08
N PRO A 134 7.48 1.42 -1.03
CA PRO A 134 6.70 1.40 -2.27
C PRO A 134 5.26 0.96 -2.09
N ALA A 135 4.99 -0.05 -1.25
CA ALA A 135 3.63 -0.58 -1.04
C ALA A 135 2.59 0.48 -0.65
N PHE A 136 3.00 1.49 0.11
CA PHE A 136 2.14 2.62 0.46
C PHE A 136 2.38 3.81 -0.46
N GLY A 137 3.62 4.09 -0.85
CA GLY A 137 3.91 5.21 -1.74
C GLY A 137 3.26 5.08 -3.12
N THR A 138 3.12 3.86 -3.68
CA THR A 138 2.39 3.64 -4.92
C THR A 138 0.89 3.87 -4.79
N LYS A 139 0.30 3.87 -3.59
CA LYS A 139 -1.11 4.25 -3.39
C LYS A 139 -1.30 5.75 -3.61
N TYR A 140 -0.35 6.57 -3.15
CA TYR A 140 -0.35 8.00 -3.43
C TYR A 140 -0.16 8.26 -4.93
N ILE A 141 0.82 7.60 -5.55
CA ILE A 141 1.08 7.69 -7.00
C ILE A 141 -0.14 7.25 -7.83
N TYR A 142 -0.83 6.17 -7.43
CA TYR A 142 -2.08 5.73 -8.05
C TYR A 142 -3.10 6.86 -8.11
N PHE A 143 -3.38 7.54 -7.00
CA PHE A 143 -4.38 8.61 -7.00
C PHE A 143 -3.92 9.85 -7.78
N CYS A 144 -2.64 10.21 -7.72
CA CYS A 144 -2.10 11.32 -8.52
C CYS A 144 -2.24 11.07 -10.02
N THR A 145 -1.89 9.86 -10.49
CA THR A 145 -2.04 9.50 -11.91
C THR A 145 -3.50 9.33 -12.30
N ALA A 146 -4.33 8.70 -11.46
CA ALA A 146 -5.77 8.58 -11.69
C ALA A 146 -6.43 9.95 -11.86
N ALA A 147 -6.05 10.95 -11.05
CA ALA A 147 -6.60 12.30 -11.13
C ALA A 147 -6.32 12.97 -12.48
N VAL A 148 -5.21 12.65 -13.14
CA VAL A 148 -4.79 13.28 -14.41
C VAL A 148 -4.76 12.31 -15.59
N ARG A 149 -5.43 11.14 -15.49
CA ARG A 149 -5.42 10.06 -16.49
C ARG A 149 -5.76 10.50 -17.91
N ASP A 150 -6.68 11.47 -18.05
CA ASP A 150 -7.09 12.02 -19.35
C ASP A 150 -5.94 12.74 -20.09
N GLN A 151 -4.83 13.03 -19.39
CA GLN A 151 -3.67 13.73 -19.92
C GLN A 151 -2.53 12.80 -20.33
N HIS A 152 -2.62 11.49 -20.07
CA HIS A 152 -1.57 10.51 -20.37
C HIS A 152 -2.16 9.16 -20.80
N ASP A 153 -2.92 9.19 -21.89
CA ASP A 153 -3.49 8.02 -22.58
C ASP A 153 -4.41 7.14 -21.70
N GLY A 154 -5.03 7.74 -20.68
CA GLY A 154 -5.90 7.02 -19.75
C GLY A 154 -5.17 6.06 -18.82
N ARG A 155 -3.83 6.07 -18.79
CA ARG A 155 -3.03 5.20 -17.92
C ARG A 155 -3.19 5.64 -16.46
N THR A 156 -3.14 4.69 -15.54
CA THR A 156 -3.13 4.94 -14.10
C THR A 156 -2.09 4.02 -13.48
N ALA A 157 -1.28 4.54 -12.56
CA ALA A 157 -0.19 3.79 -11.95
C ALA A 157 -0.73 2.68 -11.04
N PRO A 158 -0.55 1.39 -11.39
CA PRO A 158 -1.04 0.30 -10.55
C PRO A 158 -0.28 0.25 -9.22
N VAL A 159 -0.99 -0.08 -8.15
CA VAL A 159 -0.42 -0.19 -6.79
C VAL A 159 0.49 -1.42 -6.71
N LEU A 160 1.69 -1.29 -6.14
CA LEU A 160 2.61 -2.41 -5.93
C LEU A 160 2.76 -2.72 -4.44
N ASP A 161 1.74 -3.35 -3.85
CA ASP A 161 1.77 -3.72 -2.44
C ASP A 161 2.23 -5.18 -2.19
N GLN A 162 2.29 -5.57 -0.92
CA GLN A 162 2.73 -6.91 -0.54
C GLN A 162 1.77 -8.02 -1.02
N VAL A 163 0.47 -7.73 -1.10
CA VAL A 163 -0.55 -8.68 -1.56
C VAL A 163 -0.32 -8.96 -3.05
N VAL A 164 -0.19 -7.90 -3.85
CA VAL A 164 0.09 -8.00 -5.29
C VAL A 164 1.43 -8.69 -5.53
N ARG A 165 2.49 -8.30 -4.83
CA ARG A 165 3.82 -8.93 -4.95
C ARG A 165 3.79 -10.43 -4.64
N ARG A 166 3.04 -10.84 -3.62
CA ARG A 166 2.88 -12.25 -3.25
C ARG A 166 2.18 -13.03 -4.35
N TRP A 167 1.11 -12.47 -4.91
CA TRP A 167 0.38 -13.08 -6.01
C TRP A 167 1.27 -13.24 -7.26
N LEU A 168 1.99 -12.18 -7.65
CA LEU A 168 2.90 -12.19 -8.79
C LEU A 168 4.01 -13.24 -8.63
N ALA A 169 4.61 -13.34 -7.45
CA ALA A 169 5.63 -14.33 -7.17
C ALA A 169 5.09 -15.77 -7.26
N ARG A 170 3.85 -16.00 -6.80
CA ARG A 170 3.22 -17.32 -6.76
C ARG A 170 2.68 -17.77 -8.12
N HIS A 171 2.05 -16.87 -8.87
CA HIS A 171 1.28 -17.23 -10.06
C HIS A 171 1.93 -16.80 -11.38
N ALA A 172 2.81 -15.81 -11.36
CA ALA A 172 3.46 -15.27 -12.57
C ALA A 172 4.99 -15.48 -12.59
N GLY A 173 5.57 -16.05 -11.52
CA GLY A 173 7.01 -16.18 -11.37
C GLY A 173 7.76 -14.85 -11.28
N LEU A 174 7.04 -13.72 -11.18
CA LEU A 174 7.60 -12.38 -11.16
C LEU A 174 7.88 -11.96 -9.71
N ARG A 175 9.15 -12.02 -9.32
CA ARG A 175 9.61 -11.62 -7.98
C ARG A 175 10.12 -10.18 -7.99
N LEU A 176 9.29 -9.27 -7.50
CA LEU A 176 9.63 -7.85 -7.35
C LEU A 176 10.14 -7.57 -5.93
N ALA A 177 11.19 -6.75 -5.79
CA ALA A 177 11.65 -6.30 -4.48
C ALA A 177 10.68 -5.25 -3.91
N GLY A 178 10.63 -5.15 -2.59
CA GLY A 178 9.81 -4.15 -1.88
C GLY A 178 10.52 -2.79 -1.78
N THR A 179 11.22 -2.37 -2.84
CA THR A 179 12.13 -1.21 -2.84
C THR A 179 11.78 -0.23 -3.96
N TRP A 180 12.28 1.01 -3.87
CA TRP A 180 12.10 2.07 -4.87
C TRP A 180 12.92 1.85 -6.15
N SER A 181 12.85 0.65 -6.74
CA SER A 181 13.57 0.30 -7.98
C SER A 181 12.72 0.65 -9.20
N THR A 182 13.08 1.73 -9.89
CA THR A 182 12.40 2.18 -11.14
C THR A 182 12.40 1.08 -12.20
N ARG A 183 13.50 0.35 -12.35
CA ARG A 183 13.60 -0.79 -13.27
C ARG A 183 12.58 -1.89 -12.95
N GLN A 184 12.45 -2.29 -11.68
CA GLN A 184 11.50 -3.34 -11.30
C GLN A 184 10.05 -2.87 -11.41
N TYR A 185 9.79 -1.59 -11.11
CA TYR A 185 8.47 -1.01 -11.31
C TYR A 185 8.10 -0.93 -12.80
N GLY A 186 9.05 -0.57 -13.68
CA GLY A 186 8.83 -0.63 -15.14
C GLY A 186 8.47 -2.03 -15.63
N LEU A 187 9.21 -3.06 -15.18
CA LEU A 187 8.87 -4.46 -15.50
C LEU A 187 7.47 -4.87 -15.01
N TYR A 188 7.02 -4.30 -13.89
CA TYR A 188 5.69 -4.51 -13.36
C TYR A 188 4.62 -3.83 -14.23
N LEU A 189 4.85 -2.58 -14.64
CA LEU A 189 3.96 -1.84 -15.55
C LEU A 189 3.82 -2.56 -16.89
N ASP A 190 4.93 -2.86 -17.56
CA ASP A 190 4.95 -3.57 -18.85
C ASP A 190 4.16 -4.88 -18.77
N ARG A 191 4.28 -5.58 -17.64
CA ARG A 191 3.60 -6.85 -17.42
C ARG A 191 2.09 -6.67 -17.31
N LEU A 192 1.65 -5.72 -16.50
CA LEU A 192 0.21 -5.46 -16.32
C LEU A 192 -0.42 -4.87 -17.58
N GLU A 193 0.29 -4.07 -18.35
CA GLU A 193 -0.18 -3.53 -19.62
C GLU A 193 -0.32 -4.63 -20.69
N SER A 194 0.65 -5.53 -20.78
CA SER A 194 0.56 -6.69 -21.66
C SER A 194 -0.65 -7.56 -21.31
N TRP A 195 -0.90 -7.82 -20.02
CA TRP A 195 -2.06 -8.58 -19.59
C TRP A 195 -3.37 -7.82 -19.77
N GLY A 196 -3.37 -6.51 -19.54
CA GLY A 196 -4.52 -5.64 -19.76
C GLY A 196 -4.95 -5.63 -21.22
N THR A 197 -3.98 -5.55 -22.14
CA THR A 197 -4.21 -5.68 -23.60
C THR A 197 -4.86 -7.01 -23.95
N LEU A 198 -4.38 -8.12 -23.36
CA LEU A 198 -4.96 -9.45 -23.60
C LEU A 198 -6.40 -9.60 -23.06
N LEU A 199 -6.71 -8.94 -21.95
CA LEU A 199 -8.00 -9.03 -21.26
C LEU A 199 -8.99 -7.92 -21.64
N GLY A 200 -8.54 -6.92 -22.41
CA GLY A 200 -9.34 -5.74 -22.79
C GLY A 200 -9.66 -4.81 -21.61
N ILE A 201 -8.74 -4.68 -20.65
CA ILE A 201 -8.90 -3.80 -19.47
C ILE A 201 -7.62 -3.00 -19.17
N PRO A 202 -7.72 -1.83 -18.53
CA PRO A 202 -6.57 -1.06 -18.07
C PRO A 202 -5.66 -1.81 -17.08
N SER A 203 -4.38 -1.44 -17.03
CA SER A 203 -3.36 -2.07 -16.17
C SER A 203 -3.69 -1.99 -14.67
N ASP A 204 -4.30 -0.90 -14.22
CA ASP A 204 -4.74 -0.73 -12.83
C ASP A 204 -5.91 -1.65 -12.48
N GLN A 205 -6.78 -1.98 -13.45
CA GLN A 205 -7.83 -2.99 -13.24
C GLN A 205 -7.25 -4.41 -13.21
N VAL A 206 -6.15 -4.67 -13.92
CA VAL A 206 -5.41 -5.93 -13.79
C VAL A 206 -4.81 -6.06 -12.38
N GLU A 207 -4.25 -4.98 -11.83
CA GLU A 207 -3.79 -4.95 -10.43
C GLU A 207 -4.93 -5.20 -9.45
N GLU A 208 -6.07 -4.55 -9.63
CA GLU A 208 -7.23 -4.73 -8.77
C GLU A 208 -7.71 -6.20 -8.78
N LEU A 209 -7.76 -6.83 -9.96
CA LEU A 209 -8.06 -8.24 -10.11
C LEU A 209 -7.09 -9.13 -9.34
N VAL A 210 -5.79 -8.88 -9.48
CA VAL A 210 -4.73 -9.60 -8.78
C VAL A 210 -4.87 -9.44 -7.27
N PHE A 211 -5.12 -8.21 -6.80
CA PHE A 211 -5.32 -7.92 -5.39
C PHE A 211 -6.56 -8.63 -4.83
N LEU A 212 -7.71 -8.54 -5.52
CA LEU A 212 -8.95 -9.17 -5.11
C LEU A 212 -8.84 -10.69 -5.11
N ASP A 213 -8.21 -11.28 -6.12
CA ASP A 213 -7.98 -12.73 -6.18
C ASP A 213 -7.11 -13.21 -5.02
N GLN A 214 -6.00 -12.52 -4.73
CA GLN A 214 -5.16 -12.87 -3.60
C GLN A 214 -5.90 -12.70 -2.27
N ARG A 215 -6.68 -11.63 -2.10
CA ARG A 215 -7.52 -11.41 -0.91
C ARG A 215 -8.61 -12.46 -0.76
N ALA A 216 -9.21 -12.90 -1.87
CA ALA A 216 -10.20 -13.97 -1.87
C ALA A 216 -9.56 -15.33 -1.59
N SER A 217 -8.33 -15.58 -2.04
CA SER A 217 -7.54 -16.74 -1.63
C SER A 217 -7.21 -16.69 -0.13
N ASP A 218 -6.78 -15.54 0.38
CA ASP A 218 -6.47 -15.35 1.81
C ASP A 218 -7.74 -15.34 2.69
N GLY A 219 -8.90 -14.98 2.12
CA GLY A 219 -10.20 -14.90 2.80
C GLY A 219 -11.05 -16.17 2.70
N GLY A 220 -10.98 -16.89 1.58
CA GLY A 220 -11.54 -18.25 1.41
C GLY A 220 -10.78 -19.28 2.24
N TYR A 221 -9.54 -18.95 2.61
CA TYR A 221 -8.77 -19.62 3.64
C TYR A 221 -9.34 -19.47 5.06
N ARG A 222 -10.39 -18.67 5.27
CA ARG A 222 -11.03 -18.46 6.59
C ARG A 222 -12.27 -19.32 6.85
N SER A 223 -12.59 -20.32 6.02
CA SER A 223 -13.80 -21.14 6.29
C SER A 223 -13.79 -22.63 5.92
N ALA A 224 -12.73 -23.26 5.39
CA ALA A 224 -12.82 -24.71 5.13
C ALA A 224 -11.54 -25.55 5.26
N ASP A 225 -10.33 -25.03 5.05
CA ASP A 225 -9.13 -25.87 5.12
C ASP A 225 -7.98 -25.17 5.87
N LEU A 226 -8.02 -25.24 7.20
CA LEU A 226 -6.87 -24.97 8.05
C LEU A 226 -5.98 -26.22 8.10
N THR A 227 -5.01 -26.34 7.19
CA THR A 227 -3.72 -27.02 7.42
C THR A 227 -2.59 -26.47 6.52
N VAL A 228 -2.51 -25.14 6.41
CA VAL A 228 -1.26 -24.40 6.19
C VAL A 228 -1.24 -23.33 7.27
N GLU A 229 -0.39 -23.52 8.27
CA GLU A 229 -0.26 -22.66 9.42
C GLU A 229 -0.18 -21.20 8.98
N SER A 230 -1.19 -20.39 9.35
CA SER A 230 -0.90 -19.01 9.71
C SER A 230 0.25 -19.10 10.70
N ASP A 231 1.40 -18.46 10.44
CA ASP A 231 2.53 -18.39 11.37
C ASP A 231 2.23 -17.26 12.37
N PRO A 232 1.43 -17.53 13.42
CA PRO A 232 0.94 -16.48 14.30
C PRO A 232 2.11 -16.01 15.19
N HIS A 233 3.15 -16.85 15.29
CA HIS A 233 4.42 -16.57 15.92
C HIS A 233 5.16 -15.50 15.13
N GLY A 234 5.43 -15.71 13.84
CA GLY A 234 6.06 -14.70 12.98
C GLY A 234 5.34 -13.35 12.98
N GLU A 235 4.01 -13.34 12.95
CA GLU A 235 3.22 -12.11 13.04
C GLU A 235 3.33 -11.42 14.42
N ALA A 236 3.33 -12.19 15.50
CA ALA A 236 3.51 -11.68 16.86
C ALA A 236 4.94 -11.14 17.08
N LEU A 237 5.95 -11.75 16.47
CA LEU A 237 7.34 -11.28 16.54
C LEU A 237 7.54 -9.96 15.81
N VAL A 238 6.92 -9.78 14.65
CA VAL A 238 6.95 -8.51 13.92
C VAL A 238 6.26 -7.41 14.73
N ALA A 239 5.11 -7.70 15.35
CA ALA A 239 4.41 -6.75 16.21
C ALA A 239 5.23 -6.38 17.46
N LEU A 240 6.00 -7.33 18.01
CA LEU A 240 6.89 -7.08 19.15
C LEU A 240 8.10 -6.22 18.77
N ASP A 241 8.70 -6.44 17.60
CA ASP A 241 9.81 -5.63 17.11
C ASP A 241 9.37 -4.19 16.78
N ASP A 242 8.16 -4.04 16.25
CA ASP A 242 7.48 -2.76 16.07
C ASP A 242 7.28 -2.03 17.43
N LEU A 243 6.87 -2.77 18.48
CA LEU A 243 6.71 -2.23 19.83
C LEU A 243 8.05 -1.84 20.45
N ARG A 244 9.09 -2.67 20.33
CA ARG A 244 10.45 -2.37 20.81
C ARG A 244 10.97 -1.08 20.19
N THR A 245 10.78 -0.93 18.88
CA THR A 245 11.15 0.29 18.14
C THR A 245 10.36 1.51 18.63
N ALA A 246 9.08 1.35 18.95
CA ALA A 246 8.26 2.45 19.47
C ALA A 246 8.67 2.89 20.88
N VAL A 247 9.08 1.96 21.75
CA VAL A 247 9.52 2.27 23.11
C VAL A 247 10.89 2.95 23.13
N ALA A 248 11.83 2.52 22.29
CA ALA A 248 13.14 3.15 22.15
C ALA A 248 13.06 4.65 21.74
N VAL A 249 11.92 5.08 21.19
CA VAL A 249 11.68 6.47 20.77
C VAL A 249 11.08 7.34 21.89
N LEU A 250 10.49 6.75 22.94
CA LEU A 250 9.80 7.51 24.00
C LEU A 250 10.76 8.18 24.98
N ASP A 251 11.90 7.55 25.29
CA ASP A 251 13.03 8.10 26.05
C ASP A 251 14.18 7.06 26.09
N PRO A 252 15.45 7.41 25.78
CA PRO A 252 16.58 6.47 25.84
C PRO A 252 16.72 5.73 27.18
N PHE A 253 16.33 6.36 28.31
CA PHE A 253 16.35 5.71 29.63
C PHE A 253 15.18 4.75 29.87
N THR A 254 14.07 4.88 29.13
CA THR A 254 12.97 3.92 29.14
C THR A 254 13.22 2.69 28.27
N SER A 255 14.17 2.77 27.34
CA SER A 255 14.57 1.62 26.50
C SER A 255 15.13 0.48 27.35
N ASP A 256 16.03 0.78 28.30
CA ASP A 256 16.62 -0.23 29.19
C ASP A 256 15.58 -0.82 30.14
N ALA A 257 14.66 0.00 30.67
CA ALA A 257 13.59 -0.45 31.55
C ALA A 257 12.49 -1.26 30.83
N ALA A 258 12.36 -1.10 29.51
CA ALA A 258 11.37 -1.80 28.70
C ALA A 258 11.87 -3.09 28.06
N GLU A 259 13.19 -3.28 27.96
CA GLU A 259 13.73 -4.49 27.34
C GLU A 259 13.34 -5.75 28.13
N ASP A 260 13.36 -5.70 29.46
CA ASP A 260 12.92 -6.79 30.33
C ASP A 260 11.44 -7.19 30.06
N PRO A 261 10.46 -6.27 30.09
CA PRO A 261 9.08 -6.56 29.67
C PRO A 261 8.94 -7.08 28.23
N LEU A 262 9.68 -6.51 27.28
CA LEU A 262 9.62 -6.94 25.87
C LEU A 262 10.18 -8.35 25.69
N GLN A 263 11.23 -8.70 26.44
CA GLN A 263 11.79 -10.04 26.48
C GLN A 263 10.82 -11.03 27.15
N GLN A 264 10.10 -10.63 28.20
CA GLN A 264 9.04 -11.45 28.78
C GLN A 264 7.89 -11.71 27.79
N ILE A 265 7.46 -10.70 27.04
CA ILE A 265 6.45 -10.86 25.98
C ILE A 265 6.98 -11.79 24.88
N ARG A 266 8.26 -11.65 24.48
CA ARG A 266 8.90 -12.57 23.54
C ARG A 266 8.84 -14.01 24.03
N GLN A 267 9.23 -14.25 25.28
CA GLN A 267 9.22 -15.58 25.89
C GLN A 267 7.80 -16.17 25.97
N LEU A 268 6.79 -15.34 26.24
CA LEU A 268 5.39 -15.77 26.23
C LEU A 268 4.94 -16.18 24.82
N ILE A 269 5.33 -15.42 23.79
CA ILE A 269 5.06 -15.76 22.38
C ILE A 269 5.74 -17.08 21.99
N ASP A 270 7.01 -17.26 22.36
CA ASP A 270 7.78 -18.49 22.08
C ASP A 270 7.22 -19.70 22.85
N THR A 271 6.78 -19.51 24.09
CA THR A 271 6.20 -20.58 24.93
C THR A 271 4.80 -20.99 24.49
N ALA A 272 3.99 -20.06 23.98
CA ALA A 272 2.65 -20.34 23.46
C ALA A 272 2.68 -21.33 22.27
N VAL A 273 3.75 -21.30 21.48
CA VAL A 273 3.98 -22.25 20.37
C VAL A 273 4.44 -23.62 20.87
N THR A 274 5.13 -23.69 22.02
CA THR A 274 5.66 -24.96 22.57
C THR A 274 4.58 -25.77 23.32
N ARG A 275 3.41 -25.19 23.57
CA ARG A 275 2.27 -25.82 24.30
C ARG A 275 1.07 -26.17 23.41
N SER A 276 1.14 -25.87 22.12
CA SER A 276 0.19 -26.35 21.09
C SER A 276 0.80 -27.52 20.33
#